data_AF-A0A963WDW9-F1
#
_entry.id   AF-A0A963WDW9-F1
#
_cell.length_a   1.000
_cell.length_b   1.000
_cell.length_c   1.000
_cell.angle_alpha   90.00
_cell.angle_beta   90.00
_cell.angle_gamma   90.00
#
_symmetry.space_group_name_H-M   'P 1'
#
loop_
_entity.id
_entity.type
_entity.pdbx_description
1 polymer ?
#
loop_
_entity_poly.entity_id
_entity_poly.type
_entity_poly.pdbx_seq_one_letter_code
_entity_poly.pdbx_strand_id
1 'polypeptide(L)'
;MSDHPQKNIKYFWEDLELGKRIEMGSITVDHDEVIAFASKYDPQPFHLSDEAAAKSIFGRLSASGWHTCSMAMGLMVRNFLHESSSLGS
;
A
#
# COMPACT_ATOMS: atom_id res chain seq x y z
N MET A 1 19.81 4.47 -2.09
CA MET A 1 19.32 4.29 -3.48
C MET A 1 19.36 2.79 -3.74
N SER A 2 18.22 2.11 -3.65
CA SER A 2 18.18 0.65 -3.87
C SER A 2 18.42 0.38 -5.34
N ASP A 3 19.49 -0.36 -5.62
CA ASP A 3 19.85 -0.89 -6.92
C ASP A 3 18.79 -1.92 -7.33
N HIS A 4 17.72 -1.44 -7.94
CA HIS A 4 16.73 -2.28 -8.60
C HIS A 4 16.93 -2.04 -10.10
N PRO A 5 17.65 -2.93 -10.81
CA PRO A 5 17.75 -2.81 -12.25
C PRO A 5 16.32 -2.76 -12.80
N GLN A 6 15.99 -1.70 -13.57
CA GLN A 6 14.70 -1.65 -14.24
C GLN A 6 14.56 -2.93 -15.05
N LYS A 7 13.53 -3.71 -14.75
CA LYS A 7 13.12 -4.83 -15.59
C LYS A 7 12.75 -4.25 -16.95
N ASN A 8 12.93 -5.04 -18.02
CA ASN A 8 12.55 -4.64 -19.38
C ASN A 8 11.17 -3.97 -19.38
N ILE A 9 11.09 -2.75 -19.91
CA ILE A 9 9.85 -1.97 -19.97
C ILE A 9 8.85 -2.71 -20.86
N LYS A 10 7.68 -3.03 -20.29
CA LYS A 10 6.56 -3.73 -20.93
C LYS A 10 5.36 -2.83 -21.20
N TYR A 11 5.20 -1.77 -20.43
CA TYR A 11 4.03 -0.89 -20.51
C TYR A 11 4.44 0.54 -20.86
N PHE A 12 3.99 1.01 -22.02
CA PHE A 12 4.00 2.41 -22.43
C PHE A 12 2.59 3.01 -22.32
N TRP A 13 2.47 4.30 -22.60
CA TRP A 13 1.18 5.01 -22.55
C TRP A 13 0.14 4.37 -23.49
N GLU A 14 0.57 4.01 -24.69
CA GLU A 14 -0.25 3.43 -25.74
C GLU A 14 -0.83 2.07 -25.36
N ASP A 15 -0.22 1.37 -24.41
CA ASP A 15 -0.70 0.08 -23.91
C ASP A 15 -1.80 0.22 -22.84
N LEU A 16 -2.06 1.43 -22.33
CA LEU A 16 -3.02 1.71 -21.25
C LEU A 16 -4.39 2.12 -21.78
N GLU A 17 -5.07 1.18 -22.43
CA GLU A 17 -6.41 1.39 -22.97
C GLU A 17 -7.47 1.63 -21.87
N LEU A 18 -8.53 2.34 -22.23
CA LEU A 18 -9.65 2.60 -21.33
C LEU A 18 -10.29 1.28 -20.85
N GLY A 19 -10.48 1.19 -19.53
CA GLY A 19 -11.06 -0.01 -18.91
C GLY A 19 -10.06 -1.14 -18.69
N LYS A 20 -8.78 -0.99 -19.07
CA LYS A 20 -7.73 -1.95 -18.73
C LYS A 20 -7.64 -2.15 -17.22
N ARG A 21 -7.59 -3.41 -16.80
CA ARG A 21 -7.42 -3.82 -15.40
C ARG A 21 -6.14 -4.62 -15.29
N ILE A 22 -5.35 -4.32 -14.28
CA ILE A 22 -4.09 -5.00 -13.99
C ILE A 22 -4.18 -5.49 -12.55
N GLU A 23 -4.08 -6.80 -12.37
CA GLU A 23 -4.06 -7.41 -11.04
C GLU A 23 -2.70 -7.20 -10.40
N MET A 24 -2.66 -6.47 -9.28
CA MET A 24 -1.42 -6.11 -8.57
C MET A 24 -1.05 -7.12 -7.47
N GLY A 25 -1.74 -8.26 -7.40
CA GLY A 25 -1.56 -9.28 -6.37
C GLY A 25 -2.14 -8.87 -5.00
N SER A 26 -1.69 -9.55 -3.96
CA SER A 26 -2.20 -9.40 -2.59
C SER A 26 -1.05 -9.29 -1.58
N ILE A 27 -1.34 -8.69 -0.44
CA ILE A 27 -0.45 -8.64 0.72
C ILE A 27 -1.23 -9.04 1.97
N THR A 28 -0.60 -9.82 2.85
CA THR A 28 -1.13 -10.09 4.19
C THR A 28 -0.75 -8.93 5.08
N VAL A 29 -1.74 -8.35 5.77
CA VAL A 29 -1.51 -7.25 6.70
C VAL A 29 -1.17 -7.82 8.07
N ASP A 30 0.02 -7.49 8.56
CA ASP A 30 0.48 -7.87 9.89
C ASP A 30 -0.01 -6.88 10.95
N HIS A 31 -0.42 -7.41 12.11
CA HIS A 31 -0.96 -6.61 13.20
C HIS A 31 0.09 -5.68 13.81
N ASP A 32 1.31 -6.17 14.02
CA ASP A 32 2.37 -5.42 14.68
C ASP A 32 2.91 -4.34 13.74
N GLU A 33 2.97 -4.61 12.43
CA GLU A 33 3.26 -3.57 11.43
C GLU A 33 2.21 -2.46 11.41
N VAL A 34 0.92 -2.79 11.58
CA VAL A 34 -0.15 -1.78 11.66
C VAL A 34 0.08 -0.85 12.85
N ILE A 35 0.33 -1.41 14.04
CA ILE A 35 0.58 -0.61 15.24
C ILE A 35 1.87 0.18 15.09
N ALA A 36 2.94 -0.41 14.55
CA ALA A 36 4.21 0.26 14.36
C ALA A 36 4.09 1.47 13.40
N PHE A 37 3.37 1.31 12.28
CA PHE A 37 3.10 2.41 11.36
C PHE A 37 2.27 3.50 12.05
N ALA A 38 1.16 3.12 12.68
CA ALA A 38 0.24 4.05 13.33
C ALA A 38 0.95 4.84 14.45
N SER A 39 1.73 4.16 15.28
CA SER A 39 2.51 4.79 16.37
C SER A 39 3.43 5.89 15.88
N LYS A 40 3.92 5.76 14.64
CA LYS A 40 4.84 6.73 14.05
C LYS A 40 4.15 7.84 13.26
N TYR A 41 3.08 7.51 12.53
CA TYR A 41 2.54 8.39 11.49
C TYR A 41 1.07 8.73 11.65
N ASP A 42 0.29 7.92 12.36
CA ASP A 42 -1.16 8.10 12.53
C ASP A 42 -1.63 7.56 13.90
N PRO A 43 -1.25 8.23 15.01
CA PRO A 43 -1.42 7.69 16.36
C PRO A 43 -2.85 7.92 16.89
N GLN A 44 -3.86 7.72 16.05
CA GLN A 44 -5.25 7.72 16.50
C GLN A 44 -5.50 6.47 17.35
N PRO A 45 -6.22 6.58 18.50
CA PRO A 45 -6.29 5.48 19.47
C PRO A 45 -6.76 4.13 18.90
N PHE A 46 -7.69 4.14 17.95
CA PHE A 46 -8.23 2.92 17.33
C PHE A 46 -7.27 2.22 16.34
N HIS A 47 -6.08 2.76 16.12
CA HIS A 47 -4.98 2.12 15.39
C HIS A 47 -3.92 1.51 16.32
N LEU A 48 -3.98 1.81 17.62
CA LEU A 48 -2.89 1.52 18.56
C LEU A 48 -3.19 0.40 19.55
N SER A 49 -4.47 0.15 19.86
CA SER A 49 -4.85 -0.96 20.73
C SER A 49 -6.28 -1.41 20.52
N ASP A 50 -6.54 -2.69 20.80
CA ASP A 50 -7.88 -3.28 20.73
C ASP A 50 -8.84 -2.63 21.73
N GLU A 51 -8.38 -2.26 22.93
CA GLU A 51 -9.22 -1.64 23.96
C GLU A 51 -9.71 -0.25 23.56
N ALA A 52 -8.84 0.54 22.92
CA ALA A 52 -9.20 1.84 22.40
C ALA A 52 -10.10 1.71 21.16
N ALA A 53 -9.80 0.75 20.29
CA ALA A 53 -10.57 0.51 19.09
C ALA A 53 -11.99 -0.01 19.37
N ALA A 54 -12.17 -0.81 20.42
CA ALA A 54 -13.48 -1.26 20.90
C ALA A 54 -14.43 -0.11 21.30
N LYS A 55 -13.87 1.06 21.65
CA LYS A 55 -14.63 2.28 21.99
C LYS A 55 -14.89 3.19 20.78
N SER A 56 -14.36 2.82 19.61
CA SER A 56 -14.52 3.57 18.37
C SER A 56 -15.67 3.02 17.53
N ILE A 57 -16.04 3.74 16.46
CA ILE A 57 -17.02 3.27 15.47
C ILE A 57 -16.62 1.96 14.77
N PHE A 58 -15.33 1.62 14.79
CA PHE A 58 -14.81 0.41 14.14
C PHE A 58 -15.03 -0.85 15.00
N GLY A 59 -15.17 -0.70 16.33
CA GLY A 59 -15.36 -1.79 17.28
C GLY A 59 -14.18 -2.77 17.41
N ARG A 60 -13.12 -2.61 16.60
CA ARG A 60 -11.90 -3.41 16.57
C ARG A 60 -10.78 -2.57 15.96
N LEU A 61 -9.54 -3.01 16.15
CA LEU A 61 -8.39 -2.34 15.57
C LEU A 61 -8.52 -2.25 14.05
N SER A 62 -8.33 -1.03 13.53
CA SER A 62 -8.30 -0.74 12.11
C SER A 62 -6.88 -0.36 11.73
N ALA A 63 -6.43 -0.72 10.53
CA ALA A 63 -5.21 -0.11 9.99
C ALA A 63 -5.45 1.36 9.64
N SER A 64 -4.40 2.17 9.70
CA SER A 64 -4.42 3.53 9.15
C SER A 64 -4.72 3.50 7.65
N GLY A 65 -5.53 4.45 7.19
CA GLY A 65 -5.77 4.64 5.76
C GLY A 65 -4.47 4.93 5.00
N TRP A 66 -3.54 5.67 5.61
CA TRP A 66 -2.23 5.96 5.02
C TRP A 66 -1.34 4.72 4.94
N HIS A 67 -1.37 3.85 5.95
CA HIS A 67 -0.67 2.56 5.89
C HIS A 67 -1.20 1.72 4.72
N THR A 68 -2.53 1.68 4.56
CA THR A 68 -3.20 0.97 3.47
C THR A 68 -2.79 1.52 2.10
N CYS A 69 -2.75 2.85 1.94
CA CYS A 69 -2.26 3.51 0.72
C CYS A 69 -0.78 3.15 0.43
N SER A 70 0.08 3.15 1.44
CA SER A 70 1.49 2.77 1.29
C SER A 70 1.65 1.32 0.84
N MET A 71 0.89 0.38 1.42
CA MET A 71 0.90 -1.02 0.99
C MET A 71 0.41 -1.19 -0.46
N ALA A 72 -0.69 -0.51 -0.83
CA ALA A 72 -1.21 -0.53 -2.19
C ALA A 72 -0.20 0.02 -3.20
N MET A 73 0.50 1.11 -2.85
CA MET A 73 1.57 1.64 -3.68
C MET A 73 2.75 0.67 -3.79
N GLY A 74 3.13 0.00 -2.70
CA GLY A 74 4.14 -1.05 -2.74
C GLY A 74 3.77 -2.23 -3.65
N LEU A 75 2.49 -2.61 -3.73
CA LEU A 75 2.01 -3.61 -4.70
C LEU A 75 2.08 -3.07 -6.13
N MET A 76 1.64 -1.84 -6.36
CA MET A 76 1.66 -1.20 -7.68
C MET A 76 3.08 -1.05 -8.22
N VAL A 77 4.04 -0.67 -7.38
CA VAL A 77 5.46 -0.58 -7.74
C VAL A 77 6.01 -1.95 -8.14
N ARG A 78 5.82 -2.97 -7.27
CA ARG A 78 6.37 -4.31 -7.49
C ARG A 78 5.78 -5.02 -8.71
N ASN A 79 4.51 -4.79 -9.02
CA ASN A 79 3.77 -5.58 -9.99
C ASN A 79 3.39 -4.83 -11.27
N PHE A 80 3.64 -3.52 -11.34
CA PHE A 80 3.33 -2.73 -12.53
C PHE A 80 4.37 -1.64 -12.83
N LEU A 81 4.62 -0.71 -11.90
CA LEU A 81 5.40 0.49 -12.23
C LEU A 81 6.85 0.17 -12.59
N HIS A 82 7.46 -0.85 -11.97
CA HIS A 82 8.81 -1.30 -12.32
C HIS A 82 8.97 -1.86 -13.74
N GLU A 83 7.87 -2.21 -14.41
CA GLU A 83 7.86 -2.69 -15.80
C GLU A 83 7.19 -1.66 -16.74
N SER A 84 6.95 -0.44 -16.27
CA SER A 84 6.35 0.63 -17.05
C SER A 84 7.38 1.70 -17.42
N SER A 85 7.12 2.47 -18.47
CA SER A 85 7.95 3.63 -18.85
C SER A 85 7.82 4.82 -17.88
N SER A 86 7.05 4.67 -16.79
CA SER A 86 6.88 5.71 -15.77
C SER A 86 8.17 5.90 -14.96
N LEU A 87 8.54 7.16 -14.72
CA LEU A 87 9.71 7.55 -13.92
C LEU A 87 9.35 7.90 -12.46
N GLY A 88 8.10 7.72 -12.06
CA GLY A 88 7.58 8.12 -10.74
C GLY A 88 6.85 9.47 -10.79
N SER A 89 6.51 9.99 -9.60
CA SER A 89 5.92 11.31 -9.38
C SER A 89 6.94 12.30 -8.85
#